data_AF-A0ABD5MXX8-F1
#
_entry.id   AF-A0ABD5MXX8-F1
#
_cell.length_a   1.000
_cell.length_b   1.000
_cell.length_c   1.000
_cell.angle_alpha   90.00
_cell.angle_beta   90.00
_cell.angle_gamma   90.00
#
_symmetry.space_group_name_H-M   'P 1'
#
loop_
_entity.id
_entity.type
_entity.pdbx_description
1 polymer ?
#
loop_
_entity_poly.entity_id
_entity_poly.type
_entity_poly.pdbx_seq_one_letter_code
_entity_poly.pdbx_strand_id
1 'polypeptide(L)'
;MTIRPMLKNVIVHKKFFKDLGKDKELVDSVVKLIIDCTSLEFHEFHKFEKSVAGNLVFKAKQEKTHFVYCINKKNIETLLFLRAISNFPDYKRFLSNDQQMARMVTEISN
;
A
#
# COMPACT_ATOMS: atom_id res chain seq x y z
N MET A 1 9.72 19.80 -13.99
CA MET A 1 9.50 19.94 -12.53
C MET A 1 8.93 18.64 -12.00
N THR A 2 9.73 17.83 -11.32
CA THR A 2 9.25 16.61 -10.68
C THR A 2 8.69 17.03 -9.32
N ILE A 3 7.38 17.30 -9.27
CA ILE A 3 6.66 17.50 -8.00
C ILE A 3 6.51 16.11 -7.39
N ARG A 4 7.62 15.54 -6.90
CA ARG A 4 7.56 14.35 -6.07
C ARG A 4 7.20 14.85 -4.68
N PRO A 5 6.06 14.46 -4.10
CA PRO A 5 5.80 14.73 -2.69
C PRO A 5 7.03 14.26 -1.92
N MET A 6 7.56 15.08 -1.01
CA MET A 6 8.66 14.65 -0.14
C MET A 6 8.12 13.59 0.82
N LEU A 7 8.06 12.35 0.35
CA LEU A 7 7.87 11.18 1.19
C LEU A 7 9.04 11.15 2.15
N LYS A 8 8.79 11.50 3.42
CA LYS A 8 9.79 11.45 4.49
C LYS A 8 9.85 10.06 5.11
N ASN A 9 8.72 9.36 5.15
CA ASN A 9 8.59 8.08 5.84
C ASN A 9 7.86 7.04 5.00
N VAL A 10 8.34 5.81 5.11
CA VAL A 10 7.70 4.63 4.54
C VAL A 10 7.53 3.62 5.66
N ILE A 11 6.31 3.17 5.87
CA ILE A 11 6.01 2.20 6.93
C ILE A 11 5.32 1.00 6.33
N VAL A 12 5.82 -0.19 6.69
CA VAL A 12 5.29 -1.47 6.21
C VAL A 12 4.60 -2.17 7.36
N HIS A 13 3.30 -2.42 7.21
CA HIS A 13 2.54 -3.15 8.21
C HIS A 13 2.99 -4.61 8.29
N LYS A 14 3.00 -5.18 9.49
CA LYS A 14 3.36 -6.59 9.75
C LYS A 14 2.62 -7.61 8.86
N LYS A 15 1.38 -7.31 8.45
CA LYS A 15 0.61 -8.19 7.54
C LYS A 15 1.17 -8.15 6.12
N PHE A 16 1.57 -6.99 5.60
CA PHE A 16 2.21 -6.87 4.29
C PHE A 16 3.48 -7.73 4.22
N PHE A 17 4.33 -7.64 5.24
CA PHE A 17 5.53 -8.47 5.35
C PHE A 17 5.21 -9.97 5.38
N LYS A 18 4.19 -10.37 6.16
CA LYS A 18 3.73 -11.77 6.21
C LYS A 18 3.11 -12.25 4.89
N ASP A 19 2.37 -11.40 4.20
CA ASP A 19 1.74 -11.73 2.94
C ASP A 19 2.80 -12.04 1.85
N LEU A 20 3.97 -11.38 1.92
CA LEU A 20 5.13 -11.64 1.07
C LEU A 20 6.08 -12.72 1.61
N GLY A 21 5.56 -13.65 2.40
CA GLY A 21 6.34 -14.80 2.89
C GLY A 21 7.43 -14.45 3.91
N LYS A 22 7.42 -13.23 4.48
CA LYS A 22 8.47 -12.70 5.36
C LYS A 22 9.83 -12.54 4.67
N ASP A 23 9.82 -12.40 3.34
CA ASP A 23 11.02 -12.11 2.56
C ASP A 23 11.28 -10.60 2.59
N LYS A 24 12.37 -10.20 3.25
CA LYS A 24 12.74 -8.78 3.38
C LYS A 24 13.18 -8.18 2.06
N GLU A 25 13.94 -8.92 1.25
CA GLU A 25 14.44 -8.43 -0.02
C GLU A 25 13.30 -8.18 -1.00
N LEU A 26 12.33 -9.10 -1.03
CA LEU A 26 11.11 -8.95 -1.84
C LEU A 26 10.28 -7.73 -1.39
N VAL A 27 10.11 -7.54 -0.07
CA VAL A 27 9.37 -6.39 0.48
C VAL A 27 10.05 -5.09 0.12
N ASP A 28 11.36 -4.98 0.33
CA ASP A 28 12.14 -3.77 0.03
C ASP A 28 12.11 -3.47 -1.48
N SER A 29 12.20 -4.50 -2.32
CA SER A 29 12.10 -4.38 -3.78
C SER A 29 10.74 -3.83 -4.22
N VAL A 30 9.64 -4.44 -3.78
CA VAL A 30 8.28 -4.01 -4.13
C VAL A 30 7.99 -2.58 -3.65
N VAL A 31 8.38 -2.27 -2.41
CA VAL A 31 8.23 -0.93 -1.82
C VAL A 31 8.98 0.10 -2.65
N LYS A 32 10.24 -0.20 -3.01
CA LYS A 32 11.06 0.67 -3.85
C LYS A 32 10.42 0.90 -5.22
N LEU A 33 9.97 -0.15 -5.90
CA LEU A 33 9.30 -0.05 -7.20
C LEU A 33 8.05 0.85 -7.15
N ILE A 34 7.26 0.75 -6.08
CA ILE A 34 6.07 1.58 -5.88
C ILE A 34 6.43 3.04 -5.58
N ILE A 35 7.50 3.28 -4.81
CA ILE A 35 7.95 4.64 -4.50
C ILE A 35 8.60 5.31 -5.72
N ASP A 36 9.40 4.55 -6.49
CA ASP A 36 10.12 5.00 -7.69
C ASP A 36 9.22 5.25 -8.90
N CYS A 37 7.91 5.03 -8.73
CA CYS A 37 6.92 5.20 -9.77
C CYS A 37 7.25 4.41 -11.05
N THR A 38 7.95 3.29 -10.90
CA THR A 38 8.38 2.45 -12.03
C THR A 38 7.18 1.65 -12.54
N SER A 39 6.39 2.28 -13.42
CA SER A 39 5.13 1.71 -13.91
C SER A 39 5.31 0.50 -14.82
N LEU A 40 6.50 0.26 -15.35
CA LEU A 40 6.79 -0.83 -16.29
C LEU A 40 6.52 -2.23 -15.70
N GLU A 41 6.58 -2.36 -14.37
CA GLU A 41 6.39 -3.65 -13.69
C GLU A 41 4.94 -3.87 -13.21
N PHE A 42 4.04 -2.90 -13.39
CA PHE A 42 2.68 -2.97 -12.85
C PHE A 42 1.62 -2.90 -13.95
N HIS A 43 0.63 -3.81 -13.86
CA HIS A 43 -0.55 -3.80 -14.72
C HIS A 43 -1.54 -2.70 -14.33
N GLU A 44 -1.62 -2.40 -13.04
CA GLU A 44 -2.35 -1.24 -12.50
C GLU A 44 -1.41 -0.54 -11.53
N PHE A 45 -1.25 0.77 -11.64
CA PHE A 45 -0.34 1.51 -10.79
C PHE A 45 -1.00 2.75 -10.20
N HIS A 46 -0.78 3.00 -8.90
CA HIS A 46 -1.43 4.06 -8.12
C HIS A 46 -2.95 4.19 -8.36
N LYS A 47 -3.64 3.08 -8.56
CA LYS A 47 -5.09 3.08 -8.74
C LYS A 47 -5.74 3.49 -7.43
N PHE A 48 -6.45 4.61 -7.42
CA PHE A 48 -7.25 5.01 -6.27
C PHE A 48 -8.38 4.00 -6.05
N GLU A 49 -8.54 3.57 -4.80
CA GLU A 49 -9.58 2.62 -4.41
C GLU A 49 -10.68 3.34 -3.63
N LYS A 50 -10.33 4.02 -2.53
CA LYS A 50 -11.28 4.72 -1.65
C LYS A 50 -10.59 5.59 -0.60
N SER A 51 -11.36 6.36 0.17
CA SER A 51 -10.89 7.03 1.38
C SER A 51 -11.33 6.26 2.63
N VAL A 52 -10.43 6.02 3.59
CA VAL A 52 -10.74 5.37 4.88
C VAL A 52 -10.03 6.11 6.02
N ALA A 53 -10.79 6.53 7.04
CA ALA A 53 -10.27 7.22 8.22
C ALA A 53 -9.34 8.42 7.88
N GLY A 54 -9.68 9.20 6.84
CA GLY A 54 -8.87 10.33 6.37
C GLY A 54 -7.67 9.97 5.48
N ASN A 55 -7.45 8.69 5.20
CA ASN A 55 -6.37 8.20 4.34
C ASN A 55 -6.89 7.88 2.94
N LEU A 56 -6.11 8.18 1.92
CA LEU A 56 -6.34 7.78 0.54
C LEU A 56 -5.71 6.42 0.30
N VAL A 57 -6.53 5.45 -0.07
CA VAL A 57 -6.11 4.07 -0.31
C VAL A 57 -5.88 3.88 -1.80
N PHE A 58 -4.73 3.33 -2.12
CA PHE A 58 -4.28 3.06 -3.48
C PHE A 58 -3.90 1.61 -3.64
N LYS A 59 -3.83 1.19 -4.90
CA LYS A 59 -3.38 -0.13 -5.29
C LYS A 59 -2.36 -0.06 -6.41
N ALA A 60 -1.34 -0.92 -6.30
CA ALA A 60 -0.55 -1.38 -7.43
C ALA A 60 -0.81 -2.88 -7.66
N LYS A 61 -0.83 -3.33 -8.91
CA LYS A 61 -1.05 -4.72 -9.29
C LYS A 61 0.11 -5.21 -10.14
N GLN A 62 0.84 -6.20 -9.64
CA GLN A 62 1.87 -6.94 -10.37
C GLN A 62 1.43 -8.39 -10.46
N GLU A 63 1.39 -8.95 -11.66
CA GLU A 63 0.85 -10.29 -11.91
C GLU A 63 -0.52 -10.51 -11.25
N LYS A 64 -0.61 -11.43 -10.29
CA LYS A 64 -1.82 -11.75 -9.51
C LYS A 64 -1.89 -11.01 -8.17
N THR A 65 -0.84 -10.28 -7.79
CA THR A 65 -0.71 -9.66 -6.47
C THR A 65 -1.19 -8.21 -6.49
N HIS A 66 -2.11 -7.93 -5.57
CA HIS A 66 -2.64 -6.60 -5.28
C HIS A 66 -1.91 -6.03 -4.07
N PHE A 67 -1.06 -5.03 -4.29
CA PHE A 67 -0.38 -4.27 -3.23
C PHE A 67 -1.24 -3.09 -2.82
N VAL A 68 -1.70 -3.09 -1.57
CA VAL A 68 -2.56 -2.04 -1.04
C VAL A 68 -1.77 -1.19 -0.06
N TYR A 69 -1.75 0.12 -0.31
CA TYR A 69 -1.07 1.12 0.49
C TYR A 69 -1.91 2.38 0.59
N CYS A 70 -1.61 3.24 1.54
CA CYS A 70 -2.31 4.51 1.70
C CYS A 70 -1.40 5.66 2.11
N ILE A 71 -1.89 6.87 1.88
CA ILE A 71 -1.30 8.11 2.37
C ILE A 71 -2.34 8.86 3.18
N ASN A 72 -1.92 9.59 4.21
CA ASN A 72 -2.81 10.48 4.94
C ASN A 72 -3.01 11.77 4.15
N LYS A 73 -4.27 12.17 3.89
CA LYS A 73 -4.56 13.42 3.16
C LYS A 73 -3.98 14.66 3.85
N LYS A 74 -3.90 14.65 5.18
CA LYS A 74 -3.41 15.78 5.98
C LYS A 74 -1.88 15.78 6.11
N ASN A 75 -1.26 14.62 5.98
CA ASN A 75 0.19 14.45 6.07
C ASN A 75 0.66 13.48 4.98
N ILE A 76 0.91 14.03 3.79
CA ILE A 76 1.27 13.29 2.57
C ILE A 76 2.73 12.76 2.65
N GLU A 77 3.45 13.06 3.72
CA GLU A 77 4.86 12.71 3.89
C GLU A 77 5.08 11.24 4.26
N THR A 78 4.02 10.50 4.61
CA THR A 78 4.11 9.09 5.01
C THR A 78 3.30 8.17 4.09
N LEU A 79 3.96 7.16 3.54
CA LEU A 79 3.35 6.06 2.80
C LEU A 79 3.23 4.81 3.67
N LEU A 80 2.03 4.26 3.77
CA LEU A 80 1.72 3.10 4.61
C LEU A 80 1.36 1.89 3.76
N PHE A 81 2.19 0.85 3.77
CA PHE A 81 1.91 -0.41 3.08
C PHE A 81 1.10 -1.34 3.99
N LEU A 82 -0.10 -1.72 3.57
CA LEU A 82 -1.07 -2.42 4.42
C LEU A 82 -1.06 -3.93 4.18
N ARG A 83 -1.25 -4.36 2.92
CA ARG A 83 -1.38 -5.77 2.51
C ARG A 83 -0.78 -6.00 1.12
N ALA A 84 -0.31 -7.23 0.88
CA ALA A 84 -0.06 -7.76 -0.45
C ALA A 84 -1.00 -8.97 -0.64
N ILE A 85 -1.86 -8.98 -1.65
CA ILE A 85 -2.92 -9.99 -1.75
C ILE A 85 -2.92 -10.60 -3.14
N SER A 86 -2.52 -11.87 -3.26
CA SER A 86 -2.45 -12.59 -4.54
C SER A 86 -3.79 -13.16 -5.02
N ASN A 87 -4.83 -13.07 -4.19
CA ASN A 87 -6.17 -13.60 -4.46
C ASN A 87 -7.20 -12.45 -4.57
N PHE A 88 -7.89 -12.36 -5.72
CA PHE A 88 -8.84 -11.29 -5.99
C PHE A 88 -10.06 -11.26 -5.05
N PRO A 89 -10.76 -12.38 -4.78
CA PRO A 89 -11.76 -12.48 -3.71
C PRO A 89 -11.31 -11.92 -2.36
N ASP A 90 -10.12 -12.28 -1.89
CA ASP A 90 -9.59 -11.80 -0.60
C ASP A 90 -9.29 -10.30 -0.64
N TYR A 91 -8.79 -9.81 -1.77
CA TYR A 91 -8.58 -8.38 -1.99
C TYR A 91 -9.92 -7.62 -1.96
N LYS A 92 -10.96 -8.11 -2.63
CA LYS A 92 -12.31 -7.52 -2.56
C LYS A 92 -12.87 -7.52 -1.15
N ARG A 93 -12.69 -8.62 -0.41
CA ARG A 93 -13.12 -8.74 0.99
C ARG A 93 -12.38 -7.75 1.88
N PHE A 94 -11.08 -7.59 1.68
CA PHE A 94 -10.27 -6.59 2.38
C PHE A 94 -10.75 -5.17 2.07
N LEU A 95 -11.00 -4.86 0.79
CA LEU A 95 -11.56 -3.56 0.40
C LEU A 95 -12.98 -3.31 0.90
N SER A 96 -13.75 -4.33 1.24
CA SER A 96 -15.09 -4.15 1.82
C SER A 96 -15.06 -3.98 3.34
N ASN A 97 -13.90 -4.18 3.98
CA ASN A 97 -13.75 -4.14 5.44
C ASN A 97 -13.06 -2.85 5.93
N ASP A 98 -13.82 -1.75 5.92
CA ASP A 98 -13.36 -0.43 6.35
C ASP A 98 -12.84 -0.43 7.78
N GLN A 99 -13.50 -1.16 8.69
CA GLN A 99 -13.11 -1.23 10.09
C GLN A 99 -11.74 -1.86 10.28
N GLN A 100 -11.46 -2.97 9.59
CA GLN A 100 -10.14 -3.60 9.64
C GLN A 100 -9.07 -2.67 9.08
N MET A 101 -9.35 -2.02 7.96
CA MET A 101 -8.39 -1.11 7.33
C MET A 101 -8.10 0.12 8.21
N ALA A 102 -9.14 0.71 8.80
CA ALA A 102 -8.98 1.82 9.74
C ALA A 102 -8.11 1.41 10.94
N ARG A 103 -8.35 0.23 11.53
CA ARG A 103 -7.52 -0.31 12.61
C ARG A 103 -6.06 -0.46 12.21
N MET A 104 -5.80 -1.04 11.03
CA MET A 104 -4.42 -1.21 10.54
C MET A 104 -3.71 0.13 10.36
N VAL A 105 -4.40 1.16 9.86
CA VAL A 105 -3.78 2.48 9.69
C VAL A 105 -3.47 3.13 11.05
N THR A 106 -4.39 3.03 12.02
CA THR A 106 -4.18 3.56 13.37
C THR A 106 -3.05 2.82 14.11
N GLU A 107 -2.97 1.49 13.98
CA GLU A 107 -1.88 0.67 14.57
C GLU A 107 -0.48 1.10 14.12
N ILE A 108 -0.36 1.68 12.93
CA ILE A 108 0.93 2.10 12.36
C ILE A 108 1.26 3.55 12.70
N SER A 109 0.25 4.35 13.04
CA SER A 109 0.39 5.80 13.27
C SER A 109 0.71 6.16 14.73
N ASN A 110 0.61 5.19 15.65
CA ASN A 110 0.96 5.31 17.07
C ASN A 110 2.27 4.58 17.36
#